data_AF-A0A4Y8JZZ3-F1
#
_entry.id   AF-A0A4Y8JZZ3-F1
#
_cell.length_a   1.000
_cell.length_b   1.000
_cell.length_c   1.000
_cell.angle_alpha   90.00
_cell.angle_beta   90.00
_cell.angle_gamma   90.00
#
_symmetry.space_group_name_H-M   'P 1'
#
loop_
_entity.id
_entity.type
_entity.pdbx_description
1 polymer ?
#
loop_
_entity_poly.entity_id
_entity_poly.type
_entity_poly.pdbx_seq_one_letter_code
_entity_poly.pdbx_strand_id
1 'polypeptide(L)'
;MDEEVLAGGNSSTIVRVGDTVHRPAGPWTPAVHQLLTTLRAAGVTEVPEPFGLDEQGREVLSYIPGIVGNYPMPSWIWSPTILHEAGSLLRRVHDADAPLAHRSAAWQLPAHEPIEVVRLNDVAPYNMVFQDGHSTGLIDVEMVSPGPRIWDLARRVRP
;
A
#
# COMPACT_ATOMS: atom_id res chain seq x y z
N MET A 1 -12.41 -17.41 -14.47
CA MET A 1 -13.16 -16.33 -13.80
C MET A 1 -13.04 -15.11 -14.68
N ASP A 2 -14.07 -14.27 -14.74
CA ASP A 2 -14.04 -13.09 -15.59
C ASP A 2 -13.16 -12.00 -14.96
N GLU A 3 -12.37 -11.30 -15.78
CA GLU A 3 -11.56 -10.17 -15.35
C GLU A 3 -12.42 -8.89 -15.30
N GLU A 4 -12.43 -8.20 -14.17
CA GLU A 4 -13.07 -6.89 -14.01
C GLU A 4 -11.99 -5.81 -14.00
N VAL A 5 -12.04 -4.87 -14.95
CA VAL A 5 -11.10 -3.74 -14.96
C VAL A 5 -11.43 -2.80 -13.80
N LEU A 6 -10.47 -2.58 -12.91
CA LEU A 6 -10.61 -1.61 -11.83
C LEU A 6 -10.30 -0.20 -12.35
N ALA A 7 -11.20 0.75 -12.08
CA ALA A 7 -10.96 2.15 -12.39
C ALA A 7 -10.06 2.78 -11.30
N GLY A 8 -8.85 3.20 -11.68
CA GLY A 8 -7.85 3.80 -10.79
C GLY A 8 -6.43 3.33 -11.10
N GLY A 9 -5.42 4.13 -10.75
CA GLY A 9 -4.00 3.85 -11.05
C GLY A 9 -3.45 4.69 -12.21
N ASN A 10 -2.18 5.11 -12.10
CA ASN A 10 -1.64 6.20 -12.92
C ASN A 10 -1.28 5.84 -14.38
N SER A 11 -1.22 4.58 -14.82
CA SER A 11 -0.78 4.29 -16.20
C SER A 11 -1.05 2.88 -16.75
N SER A 12 -1.57 1.95 -15.94
CA SER A 12 -1.59 0.53 -16.28
C SER A 12 -2.92 -0.13 -15.97
N THR A 13 -3.30 -1.12 -16.79
CA THR A 13 -4.51 -1.90 -16.58
C THR A 13 -4.37 -2.77 -15.34
N ILE A 14 -5.16 -2.47 -14.32
CA ILE A 14 -5.33 -3.29 -13.12
C ILE A 14 -6.66 -4.03 -13.24
N VAL A 15 -6.65 -5.34 -13.03
CA VAL A 15 -7.86 -6.14 -13.10
C VAL A 15 -8.08 -6.90 -11.81
N ARG A 16 -9.35 -7.09 -11.45
CA ARG A 16 -9.78 -7.97 -10.39
C ARG A 16 -10.20 -9.32 -10.99
N VAL A 17 -9.77 -10.41 -10.37
CA VAL A 17 -10.14 -11.77 -10.74
C VAL A 17 -10.63 -12.49 -9.48
N GLY A 18 -11.95 -12.58 -9.29
CA GLY A 18 -12.50 -13.10 -8.03
C GLY A 18 -12.08 -12.27 -6.82
N ASP A 19 -11.30 -12.85 -5.91
CA ASP A 19 -10.80 -12.20 -4.69
C ASP A 19 -9.33 -11.75 -4.80
N THR A 20 -8.76 -11.70 -6.01
CA THR A 20 -7.42 -11.18 -6.27
C THR A 20 -7.42 -9.98 -7.19
N VAL A 21 -6.37 -9.18 -7.09
CA VAL A 21 -6.03 -8.09 -7.99
C VAL A 21 -4.76 -8.46 -8.73
N HIS A 22 -4.79 -8.31 -10.04
CA HIS A 22 -3.67 -8.55 -10.94
C HIS A 22 -3.23 -7.20 -11.51
N ARG A 23 -1.96 -6.84 -11.28
CA ARG A 23 -1.38 -5.57 -11.73
C ARG A 23 0.02 -5.80 -12.33
N PRO A 24 0.60 -4.84 -13.06
CA PRO A 24 1.95 -5.02 -13.59
C PRO A 24 2.98 -5.30 -12.49
N ALA A 25 3.83 -6.28 -12.70
CA ALA A 25 4.98 -6.52 -11.85
C ALA A 25 6.21 -5.71 -12.33
N GLY A 26 7.16 -5.50 -11.44
CA GLY A 26 8.44 -4.86 -11.74
C GLY A 26 9.59 -5.50 -10.95
N PRO A 27 10.84 -5.06 -11.15
CA PRO A 27 12.00 -5.55 -10.40
C PRO A 27 11.86 -5.41 -8.88
N TRP A 28 11.00 -4.51 -8.42
CA TRP A 28 10.70 -4.27 -7.00
C TRP A 28 9.66 -5.21 -6.40
N THR A 29 8.88 -5.93 -7.21
CA THR A 29 7.77 -6.80 -6.74
C THR A 29 8.22 -7.82 -5.67
N PRO A 30 9.38 -8.49 -5.79
CA PRO A 30 9.85 -9.39 -4.72
C PRO A 30 10.06 -8.69 -3.36
N ALA A 31 10.54 -7.43 -3.38
CA ALA A 31 10.74 -6.65 -2.17
C ALA A 31 9.41 -6.21 -1.54
N VAL A 32 8.44 -5.81 -2.38
CA VAL A 32 7.08 -5.49 -1.95
C VAL A 32 6.38 -6.72 -1.35
N HIS A 33 6.49 -7.89 -1.97
CA HIS A 33 5.95 -9.13 -1.41
C HIS A 33 6.57 -9.49 -0.07
N GLN A 34 7.88 -9.30 0.09
CA GLN A 34 8.56 -9.52 1.36
C GLN A 34 8.07 -8.55 2.44
N LEU A 35 7.87 -7.27 2.09
CA LEU A 35 7.27 -6.27 2.99
C LEU A 35 5.87 -6.72 3.42
N LEU A 36 4.96 -6.97 2.48
CA LEU A 36 3.58 -7.37 2.76
C LEU A 36 3.51 -8.63 3.64
N THR A 37 4.32 -9.64 3.34
CA THR A 37 4.42 -10.86 4.15
C THR A 37 4.87 -10.55 5.58
N THR A 38 5.86 -9.67 5.73
CA THR A 38 6.40 -9.27 7.04
C THR A 38 5.37 -8.48 7.85
N LEU A 39 4.66 -7.55 7.22
CA LEU A 39 3.59 -6.77 7.84
C LEU A 39 2.46 -7.67 8.35
N ARG A 40 2.01 -8.61 7.52
CA ARG A 40 0.96 -9.57 7.90
C ARG A 40 1.42 -10.50 9.02
N ALA A 41 2.67 -10.97 8.99
CA ALA A 41 3.24 -11.77 10.07
C ALA A 41 3.34 -11.00 11.40
N ALA A 42 3.48 -9.67 11.36
CA ALA A 42 3.43 -8.79 12.52
C ALA A 42 2.00 -8.41 12.97
N GLY A 43 0.96 -8.93 12.31
CA GLY A 43 -0.45 -8.66 12.63
C GLY A 43 -1.03 -7.41 11.97
N VAL A 44 -0.34 -6.83 10.97
CA VAL A 44 -0.89 -5.76 10.13
C VAL A 44 -1.60 -6.42 8.94
N THR A 45 -2.90 -6.67 9.09
CA THR A 45 -3.72 -7.37 8.09
C THR A 45 -4.43 -6.43 7.13
N GLU A 46 -4.36 -5.12 7.38
CA GLU A 46 -4.91 -4.04 6.56
C GLU A 46 -4.05 -3.76 5.31
N VAL A 47 -3.26 -4.73 4.87
CA VAL A 47 -2.47 -4.68 3.62
C VAL A 47 -2.73 -5.94 2.81
N PRO A 48 -2.60 -5.90 1.48
CA PRO A 48 -2.86 -7.05 0.64
C PRO A 48 -1.95 -8.24 0.96
N GLU A 49 -2.47 -9.45 0.82
CA GLU A 49 -1.70 -10.67 0.85
C GLU A 49 -1.08 -10.93 -0.53
N PRO A 50 0.24 -11.16 -0.62
CA PRO A 50 0.89 -11.46 -1.90
C PRO A 50 0.74 -12.93 -2.27
N PHE A 51 0.30 -13.20 -3.51
CA PHE A 51 0.13 -14.56 -4.05
C PHE A 51 1.16 -14.93 -5.13
N GLY A 52 2.11 -14.03 -5.43
CA GLY A 52 3.14 -14.28 -6.44
C GLY A 52 2.81 -13.62 -7.78
N LEU A 53 3.20 -14.29 -8.87
CA LEU A 53 2.94 -13.82 -10.23
C LEU A 53 1.97 -14.78 -10.92
N ASP A 54 1.11 -14.26 -11.78
CA ASP A 54 0.28 -15.09 -12.66
C ASP A 54 1.04 -15.56 -13.92
N GLU A 55 0.37 -16.33 -14.77
CA GLU A 55 0.92 -16.88 -16.02
C GLU A 55 1.36 -15.80 -17.03
N GLN A 56 0.86 -14.57 -16.89
CA GLN A 56 1.20 -13.42 -17.74
C GLN A 56 2.31 -12.56 -17.11
N GLY A 57 2.83 -12.96 -15.95
CA GLY A 57 3.84 -12.21 -15.21
C GLY A 57 3.30 -11.01 -14.45
N ARG A 58 1.99 -10.91 -14.22
CA ARG A 58 1.37 -9.85 -13.41
C ARG A 58 1.50 -10.20 -11.93
N GLU A 59 1.72 -9.18 -11.09
CA GLU A 59 1.67 -9.31 -9.64
C GLU A 59 0.25 -9.64 -9.19
N VAL A 60 0.11 -10.64 -8.32
CA VAL A 60 -1.18 -11.09 -7.77
C VAL A 60 -1.22 -10.78 -6.28
N LEU A 61 -2.19 -9.98 -5.87
CA LEU A 61 -2.44 -9.60 -4.49
C LEU A 61 -3.90 -9.91 -4.09
N SER A 62 -4.18 -10.11 -2.81
CA SER A 62 -5.57 -10.19 -2.34
C SER A 62 -6.32 -8.89 -2.55
N TYR A 63 -7.57 -8.98 -3.00
CA TYR A 63 -8.48 -7.84 -3.04
C TYR A 63 -8.94 -7.49 -1.61
N ILE A 64 -8.91 -6.20 -1.26
CA ILE A 64 -9.47 -5.70 0.00
C ILE A 64 -10.84 -5.07 -0.31
N PRO A 65 -11.95 -5.61 0.22
CA PRO A 65 -13.28 -5.06 -0.02
C PRO A 65 -13.46 -3.72 0.67
N GLY A 66 -14.15 -2.81 0.00
CA GLY A 66 -14.51 -1.50 0.53
C GLY A 66 -14.52 -0.42 -0.55
N ILE A 67 -14.54 0.83 -0.09
CA ILE A 67 -14.48 2.02 -0.94
C ILE A 67 -13.16 2.77 -0.70
N VAL A 68 -12.69 3.51 -1.70
CA VAL A 68 -11.55 4.42 -1.57
C VAL A 68 -12.01 5.87 -1.59
N GLY A 69 -11.19 6.77 -1.03
CA GLY A 69 -11.47 8.20 -1.07
C GLY A 69 -11.20 8.80 -2.45
N ASN A 70 -12.24 9.16 -3.20
CA ASN A 70 -12.11 9.83 -4.50
C ASN A 70 -12.38 11.33 -4.42
N TYR A 71 -11.83 12.10 -5.36
CA TYR A 71 -12.13 13.53 -5.47
C TYR A 71 -13.51 13.78 -6.12
N PRO A 72 -14.29 14.78 -5.66
CA PRO A 72 -14.01 15.66 -4.51
C PRO A 72 -14.02 14.89 -3.18
N MET A 73 -13.00 15.12 -2.35
CA MET A 73 -12.73 14.30 -1.16
C MET A 73 -13.91 14.38 -0.18
N PRO A 74 -14.54 13.25 0.17
CA PRO A 74 -15.67 13.28 1.08
C PRO A 74 -15.24 13.66 2.50
N SER A 75 -16.10 14.43 3.18
CA SER A 75 -15.78 15.01 4.49
C SER A 75 -15.54 13.97 5.59
N TRP A 76 -16.14 12.79 5.49
CA TRP A 76 -16.02 11.73 6.49
C TRP A 76 -14.59 11.15 6.62
N ILE A 77 -13.75 11.32 5.60
CA ILE A 77 -12.33 10.93 5.62
C ILE A 77 -11.55 11.71 6.68
N TRP A 78 -12.00 12.93 6.97
CA TRP A 78 -11.37 13.80 7.98
C TRP A 78 -11.95 13.61 9.37
N SER A 79 -12.79 12.59 9.58
CA SER A 79 -13.31 12.29 10.91
C SER A 79 -12.17 11.91 11.87
N PRO A 80 -12.29 12.24 13.18
CA PRO A 80 -11.28 11.86 14.17
C PRO A 80 -10.98 10.36 14.19
N THR A 81 -12.00 9.52 13.98
CA THR A 81 -11.86 8.06 13.91
C THR A 81 -10.93 7.63 12.78
N ILE A 82 -11.21 8.06 11.55
CA ILE A 82 -10.39 7.69 10.38
C ILE A 82 -8.96 8.20 10.51
N LEU A 83 -8.77 9.44 10.98
CA LEU A 83 -7.43 9.99 11.19
C LEU A 83 -6.64 9.22 12.25
N HIS A 84 -7.31 8.79 13.33
CA HIS A 84 -6.70 7.98 14.38
C HIS A 84 -6.31 6.59 13.88
N GLU A 85 -7.19 5.94 13.12
CA GLU A 85 -6.95 4.62 12.52
C GLU A 85 -5.81 4.69 11.50
N ALA A 86 -5.79 5.70 10.64
CA ALA A 86 -4.73 5.94 9.67
C ALA A 86 -3.36 6.09 10.35
N GLY A 87 -3.27 6.95 11.38
CA GLY A 87 -2.03 7.15 12.13
C GLY A 87 -1.60 5.90 12.90
N SER A 88 -2.55 5.15 13.46
CA SER A 88 -2.28 3.89 14.17
C SER A 88 -1.81 2.79 13.23
N LEU A 89 -2.40 2.68 12.05
CA LEU A 89 -1.96 1.76 10.99
C LEU A 89 -0.55 2.10 10.54
N LEU A 90 -0.28 3.37 10.20
CA LEU A 90 1.03 3.82 9.75
C LEU A 90 2.13 3.51 10.77
N ARG A 91 1.87 3.78 12.06
CA ARG A 91 2.80 3.43 13.14
C ARG A 91 3.09 1.93 13.19
N ARG A 92 2.05 1.09 13.12
CA ARG A 92 2.23 -0.38 13.14
C ARG A 92 3.02 -0.87 11.93
N VAL A 93 2.78 -0.29 10.75
CA VAL A 93 3.56 -0.59 9.54
C VAL A 93 5.04 -0.26 9.76
N HIS A 94 5.34 0.97 10.18
CA HIS A 94 6.71 1.43 10.45
C HIS A 94 7.44 0.62 11.52
N ASP A 95 6.73 0.17 12.55
CA ASP A 95 7.33 -0.66 13.60
C ASP A 95 7.66 -2.07 13.09
N ALA A 96 6.87 -2.62 12.16
CA ALA A 96 7.10 -3.92 11.56
C ALA A 96 8.14 -3.90 10.42
N ASP A 97 8.21 -2.81 9.65
CA ASP A 97 9.07 -2.71 8.47
C ASP A 97 10.51 -2.22 8.77
N ALA A 98 10.75 -1.59 9.93
CA ALA A 98 12.06 -1.01 10.26
C ALA A 98 13.23 -2.00 10.11
N PRO A 99 13.12 -3.29 10.47
CA PRO A 99 14.19 -4.26 10.22
C PRO A 99 14.46 -4.54 8.73
N LEU A 100 13.48 -4.32 7.84
CA LEU A 100 13.63 -4.50 6.40
C LEU A 100 14.34 -3.33 5.72
N ALA A 101 14.26 -2.13 6.29
CA ALA A 101 14.78 -0.90 5.66
C ALA A 101 16.28 -0.94 5.34
N HIS A 102 17.06 -1.71 6.11
CA HIS A 102 18.50 -1.85 5.91
C HIS A 102 18.87 -3.08 5.06
N ARG A 103 17.91 -3.87 4.59
CA ARG A 103 18.18 -5.02 3.74
C ARG A 103 18.41 -4.58 2.30
N SER A 104 19.36 -5.24 1.64
CA SER A 104 19.56 -5.08 0.20
C SER A 104 18.36 -5.66 -0.54
N ALA A 105 17.65 -4.80 -1.27
CA ALA A 105 16.51 -5.15 -2.10
C ALA A 105 16.38 -4.14 -3.25
N ALA A 106 15.74 -4.55 -4.34
CA ALA A 106 15.37 -3.64 -5.42
C ALA A 106 14.08 -2.91 -5.02
N TRP A 107 14.16 -1.58 -4.90
CA TRP A 107 13.01 -0.72 -4.62
C TRP A 107 12.68 0.13 -5.86
N GLN A 108 11.41 0.49 -6.05
CA GLN A 108 11.00 1.30 -7.21
C GLN A 108 11.55 2.73 -7.11
N LEU A 109 11.58 3.28 -5.90
CA LEU A 109 12.14 4.60 -5.60
C LEU A 109 13.49 4.46 -4.90
N PRO A 110 14.40 5.46 -5.04
CA PRO A 110 15.65 5.47 -4.30
C PRO A 110 15.41 5.54 -2.78
N ALA A 111 16.39 5.08 -2.02
CA ALA A 111 16.44 5.30 -0.59
C ALA A 111 16.73 6.79 -0.28
N HIS A 112 16.21 7.26 0.85
CA HIS A 112 16.47 8.62 1.34
C HIS A 112 17.00 8.56 2.76
N GLU A 113 18.10 9.26 3.03
CA GLU A 113 18.68 9.28 4.38
C GLU A 113 17.98 10.34 5.28
N PRO A 114 17.88 10.10 6.60
CA PRO A 114 18.28 8.88 7.31
C PRO A 114 17.33 7.70 7.04
N ILE A 115 17.86 6.49 6.88
CA ILE A 115 17.05 5.27 6.76
C ILE A 115 16.56 4.82 8.15
N GLU A 116 15.24 4.85 8.34
CA GLU A 116 14.57 4.41 9.57
C GLU A 116 13.52 3.31 9.31
N VAL A 117 12.83 3.37 8.16
CA VAL A 117 11.71 2.50 7.77
C VAL A 117 11.64 2.29 6.26
N VAL A 118 10.85 1.30 5.84
CA VAL A 118 10.44 1.18 4.44
C VAL A 118 9.24 2.11 4.23
N ARG A 119 9.50 3.33 3.79
CA ARG A 119 8.48 4.37 3.60
C ARG A 119 7.47 3.94 2.55
N LEU A 120 6.20 4.24 2.80
CA LEU A 120 5.10 3.94 1.90
C LEU A 120 5.02 4.92 0.73
N ASN A 121 5.55 6.14 0.89
CA ASN A 121 5.65 7.20 -0.11
C ASN A 121 4.32 7.79 -0.63
N ASP A 122 3.20 7.07 -0.60
CA ASP A 122 1.89 7.57 -1.06
C ASP A 122 0.73 7.15 -0.14
N VAL A 123 0.86 7.44 1.17
CA VAL A 123 -0.23 7.27 2.14
C VAL A 123 -1.25 8.39 1.94
N ALA A 124 -2.34 8.06 1.26
CA ALA A 124 -3.36 9.01 0.85
C ALA A 124 -4.75 8.38 0.92
N PRO A 125 -5.83 9.17 1.10
CA PRO A 125 -7.17 8.59 1.19
C PRO A 125 -7.62 7.80 -0.04
N TYR A 126 -7.09 8.09 -1.23
CA TYR A 126 -7.37 7.32 -2.45
C TYR A 126 -6.65 5.95 -2.49
N ASN A 127 -5.63 5.75 -1.66
CA ASN A 127 -4.93 4.48 -1.45
C ASN A 127 -5.37 3.78 -0.16
N MET A 128 -6.34 4.34 0.57
CA MET A 128 -6.92 3.74 1.76
C MET A 128 -8.30 3.18 1.42
N VAL A 129 -8.55 1.98 1.92
CA VAL A 129 -9.83 1.28 1.79
C VAL A 129 -10.63 1.49 3.07
N PHE A 130 -11.91 1.78 2.91
CA PHE A 130 -12.85 2.07 3.97
C PHE A 130 -14.08 1.17 3.88
N GLN A 131 -14.56 0.73 5.03
CA GLN A 131 -15.81 -0.02 5.14
C GLN A 131 -16.49 0.33 6.46
N ASP A 132 -17.80 0.54 6.44
CA ASP A 132 -18.62 0.77 7.63
C ASP A 132 -18.10 1.90 8.56
N GLY A 133 -17.48 2.93 7.98
CA GLY A 133 -16.93 4.07 8.72
C GLY A 133 -15.53 3.88 9.30
N HIS A 134 -14.86 2.78 8.95
CA HIS A 134 -13.52 2.42 9.42
C HIS A 134 -12.52 2.31 8.26
N SER A 135 -11.24 2.57 8.51
CA SER A 135 -10.15 2.21 7.61
C SER A 135 -9.85 0.71 7.72
N THR A 136 -10.00 -0.01 6.62
CA THR A 136 -9.86 -1.47 6.55
C THR A 136 -8.68 -1.91 5.68
N GLY A 137 -8.07 -1.00 4.93
CA GLY A 137 -6.96 -1.34 4.06
C GLY A 137 -6.09 -0.16 3.66
N LEU A 138 -4.86 -0.47 3.29
CA LEU A 138 -3.91 0.36 2.59
C LEU A 138 -3.42 -0.42 1.37
N ILE A 139 -3.60 0.16 0.19
CA ILE A 139 -3.23 -0.42 -1.10
C ILE A 139 -2.20 0.46 -1.80
N ASP A 140 -1.78 0.04 -2.99
CA ASP A 140 -0.86 0.79 -3.86
C ASP A 140 0.51 1.12 -3.21
N VAL A 141 1.10 0.11 -2.56
CA VAL A 141 2.39 0.23 -1.86
C VAL A 141 3.58 -0.17 -2.75
N GLU A 142 3.47 0.00 -4.07
CA GLU A 142 4.55 -0.36 -5.01
C GLU A 142 5.73 0.61 -4.97
N MET A 143 5.44 1.88 -4.67
CA MET A 143 6.43 2.96 -4.59
C MET A 143 7.23 2.95 -3.29
N VAL A 144 7.13 1.90 -2.46
CA VAL A 144 7.85 1.81 -1.20
C VAL A 144 9.37 1.91 -1.37
N SER A 145 10.02 2.60 -0.45
CA SER A 145 11.49 2.64 -0.41
C SER A 145 12.03 3.04 0.97
N PRO A 146 13.29 2.67 1.31
CA PRO A 146 13.87 3.04 2.58
C PRO A 146 13.93 4.56 2.81
N GLY A 147 13.72 5.01 4.05
CA GLY A 147 14.05 6.35 4.49
C GLY A 147 13.41 6.78 5.82
N PRO A 148 13.28 8.10 6.06
CA PRO A 148 12.84 8.62 7.36
C PRO A 148 11.33 8.49 7.58
N ARG A 149 10.90 8.10 8.78
CA ARG A 149 9.48 7.90 9.17
C ARG A 149 8.64 9.14 8.94
N ILE A 150 9.21 10.32 9.21
CA ILE A 150 8.51 11.60 9.17
C ILE A 150 7.97 11.96 7.77
N TRP A 151 8.50 11.36 6.70
CA TRP A 151 8.07 11.68 5.33
C TRP A 151 6.70 11.09 4.98
N ASP A 152 6.31 9.95 5.55
CA ASP A 152 4.95 9.42 5.35
C ASP A 152 3.90 10.24 6.12
N LEU A 153 4.31 11.01 7.14
CA LEU A 153 3.45 11.96 7.86
C LEU A 153 3.39 13.32 7.14
N ALA A 154 4.52 13.77 6.60
CA ALA A 154 4.63 15.03 5.90
C ALA A 154 4.43 14.82 4.40
N ARG A 155 3.17 14.55 4.00
CA ARG A 155 2.87 14.45 2.57
C ARG A 155 3.22 15.76 1.87
N ARG A 156 4.16 15.71 0.94
CA ARG A 156 4.39 16.77 -0.04
C ARG A 156 3.20 16.77 -1.00
N VAL A 157 2.35 17.77 -0.94
CA VAL A 157 1.44 18.07 -2.05
C VAL A 157 2.35 18.40 -3.23
N ARG A 158 2.40 17.53 -4.26
CA ARG A 158 3.00 17.97 -5.53
C ARG A 158 2.16 19.14 -6.04
N PRO A 159 2.75 20.29 -6.37
CA PRO A 159 2.04 21.36 -7.06
C PRO A 159 1.55 20.89 -8.43
#